data_AF-A0A846AQS1-F1
#
_entry.id   AF-A0A846AQS1-F1
#
_cell.length_a   1.000
_cell.length_b   1.000
_cell.length_c   1.000
_cell.angle_alpha   90.00
_cell.angle_beta   90.00
_cell.angle_gamma   90.00
#
_symmetry.space_group_name_H-M   'P 1'
#
loop_
_entity.id
_entity.type
_entity.pdbx_description
1 polymer ?
#
loop_
_entity_poly.entity_id
_entity_poly.type
_entity_poly.pdbx_seq_one_letter_code
_entity_poly.pdbx_strand_id
1 'polypeptide(L)'
;MNKIELEKLNLSIENNYTQLSSVISDSHEAIEVWFKTNNQNLEINQSADPFIPTVLLCAMKKGLNVWLQTPVSDQILASAQKVQLVKHNWDSSWNMIEFEQQKNLDYSTYSNSKKGVGLFFSGGVDSFYTLKKHREEITHLIFVHGFDIPVNNSKFCEIVSPRLRQIAEKLNLEFIEVQTNIRQYSDRYVYWDDYHGAAIAAVAHFLGSIFHKIYIPSSYYYAFLFPHGSHPGLDPLWSIPSLELIHDGCEASRFDKIKDISTWDLALEHLRVCWQVKETRYNCGQCRKCLWTMAFLRTCHSLSEAKTFPESLDLEAFSQQVIDNLDNRFRILQAIAILEQRGDDPELLEAMQKALKRKNYLIKTNKMLKQWAKKSINNARNILNLPK
;
A
#
# COMPACT_ATOMS: atom_id res chain seq x y z
N MET A 1 19.35 17.85 19.76
CA MET A 1 18.43 18.62 18.90
C MET A 1 17.01 18.12 19.18
N ASN A 2 16.03 19.00 19.42
CA ASN A 2 14.63 18.59 19.70
C ASN A 2 13.76 18.62 18.44
N LYS A 3 14.35 18.27 17.29
CA LYS A 3 13.75 18.32 15.95
C LYS A 3 14.28 17.15 15.13
N ILE A 4 13.52 16.78 14.11
CA ILE A 4 14.01 15.93 13.02
C ILE A 4 14.59 16.88 11.96
N GLU A 5 15.76 16.56 11.44
CA GLU A 5 16.37 17.32 10.34
C GLU A 5 16.35 16.47 9.07
N LEU A 6 15.91 17.09 7.97
CA LEU A 6 16.09 16.58 6.61
C LEU A 6 17.26 17.34 5.99
N GLU A 7 18.38 16.65 5.82
CA GLU A 7 19.58 17.23 5.23
C GLU A 7 19.44 17.48 3.73
N LYS A 8 20.43 18.16 3.15
CA LYS A 8 20.48 18.42 1.71
C LYS A 8 20.36 17.13 0.90
N LEU A 9 19.65 17.21 -0.22
CA LEU A 9 19.46 16.08 -1.12
C LEU A 9 20.78 15.70 -1.79
N ASN A 10 20.95 14.40 -1.98
CA ASN A 10 21.98 13.82 -2.82
C ASN A 10 21.33 13.13 -4.02
N LEU A 11 21.73 13.55 -5.22
CA LEU A 11 21.33 12.92 -6.47
C LEU A 11 22.55 12.19 -7.04
N SER A 12 22.45 10.87 -7.19
CA SER A 12 23.49 10.07 -7.84
C SER A 12 22.96 9.37 -9.08
N ILE A 13 23.77 9.38 -10.13
CA ILE A 13 23.52 8.66 -11.39
C ILE A 13 24.71 7.73 -11.62
N GLU A 14 24.55 6.45 -11.29
CA GLU A 14 25.63 5.47 -11.34
C GLU A 14 25.11 4.11 -11.82
N ASN A 15 25.87 3.42 -12.66
CA ASN A 15 25.60 2.03 -13.07
C ASN A 15 24.18 1.77 -13.59
N ASN A 16 23.65 2.66 -14.44
CA ASN A 16 22.26 2.69 -14.95
C ASN A 16 21.16 2.99 -13.92
N TYR A 17 21.53 3.43 -12.71
CA TYR A 17 20.55 3.83 -11.71
C TYR A 17 20.53 5.34 -11.51
N THR A 18 19.34 5.87 -11.25
CA THR A 18 19.15 7.21 -10.70
C THR A 18 18.64 7.06 -9.27
N GLN A 19 19.32 7.71 -8.32
CA GLN A 19 18.98 7.68 -6.90
C GLN A 19 18.85 9.09 -6.34
N LEU A 20 17.77 9.32 -5.61
CA LEU A 20 17.59 10.49 -4.76
C LEU A 20 17.64 10.05 -3.30
N SER A 21 18.52 10.66 -2.50
CA SER A 21 18.63 10.38 -1.07
C SER A 21 18.72 11.63 -0.23
N SER A 22 18.41 11.48 1.06
CA SER A 22 18.63 12.49 2.09
C SER A 22 18.88 11.80 3.43
N VAL A 23 19.74 12.40 4.24
CA VAL A 23 19.93 11.97 5.63
C VAL A 23 18.82 12.57 6.48
N ILE A 24 18.09 11.71 7.16
CA ILE A 24 17.11 12.10 8.18
C ILE A 24 17.75 11.85 9.54
N SER A 25 17.88 12.90 10.34
CA SER A 25 18.57 12.84 11.64
C SER A 25 17.74 13.45 12.78
N ASP A 26 18.05 13.03 14.00
CA ASP A 26 17.55 13.61 15.25
C ASP A 26 18.63 13.60 16.33
N SER A 27 18.27 13.78 17.61
CA SER A 27 19.26 13.76 18.71
C SER A 27 19.97 12.42 18.95
N HIS A 28 19.49 11.33 18.37
CA HIS A 28 19.93 9.98 18.67
C HIS A 28 20.50 9.25 17.46
N GLU A 29 19.99 9.53 16.27
CA GLU A 29 20.36 8.80 15.07
C GLU A 29 20.37 9.67 13.81
N ALA A 30 21.10 9.20 12.80
CA ALA A 30 21.07 9.71 11.44
C ALA A 30 20.96 8.51 10.50
N ILE A 31 20.01 8.55 9.58
CA ILE A 31 19.75 7.46 8.62
C ILE A 31 19.58 8.08 7.24
N GLU A 32 20.39 7.64 6.29
CA GLU A 32 20.13 7.94 4.88
C GLU A 32 18.90 7.16 4.40
N VAL A 33 17.90 7.88 3.91
CA VAL A 33 16.75 7.30 3.20
C VAL A 33 16.86 7.64 1.72
N TRP A 34 16.56 6.68 0.86
CA TRP A 34 16.74 6.82 -0.58
C TRP A 34 15.62 6.17 -1.39
N PHE A 35 15.44 6.69 -2.60
CA PHE A 35 14.62 6.16 -3.68
C PHE A 35 15.50 5.97 -4.90
N LYS A 36 15.42 4.81 -5.54
CA LYS A 36 16.31 4.42 -6.63
C LYS A 36 15.54 3.75 -7.74
N THR A 37 15.80 4.12 -8.99
CA THR A 37 15.24 3.45 -10.18
C THR A 37 16.36 2.92 -11.07
N ASN A 38 16.12 1.82 -11.79
CA ASN A 38 17.07 1.15 -12.67
C ASN A 38 17.11 1.73 -14.10
N ASN A 39 16.72 3.01 -14.25
CA ASN A 39 16.75 3.71 -15.52
C ASN A 39 17.36 5.11 -15.35
N GLN A 40 18.60 5.27 -15.83
CA GLN A 40 19.34 6.54 -15.78
C GLN A 40 18.74 7.67 -16.62
N ASN A 41 17.91 7.32 -17.62
CA ASN A 41 17.25 8.30 -18.49
C ASN A 41 15.88 8.73 -17.95
N LEU A 42 15.45 8.14 -16.84
CA LEU A 42 14.18 8.47 -16.21
C LEU A 42 14.31 9.84 -15.53
N GLU A 43 13.57 10.84 -16.02
CA GLU A 43 13.52 12.15 -15.38
C GLU A 43 12.73 12.03 -14.08
N ILE A 44 13.44 11.97 -12.94
CA ILE A 44 12.84 11.89 -11.61
C ILE A 44 12.60 13.28 -11.01
N ASN A 45 11.79 13.34 -9.95
CA ASN A 45 11.68 14.53 -9.12
C ASN A 45 12.98 14.73 -8.32
N GLN A 46 13.59 15.91 -8.44
CA GLN A 46 14.83 16.27 -7.74
C GLN A 46 14.59 17.21 -6.53
N SER A 47 13.33 17.50 -6.21
CA SER A 47 12.95 18.23 -5.00
C SER A 47 12.89 17.32 -3.77
N ALA A 48 12.71 17.91 -2.59
CA ALA A 48 12.54 17.16 -1.35
C ALA A 48 11.10 16.70 -1.09
N ASP A 49 10.17 16.93 -2.04
CA ASP A 49 8.76 16.51 -1.93
C ASP A 49 8.57 15.02 -1.58
N PRO A 50 9.36 14.06 -2.12
CA PRO A 50 9.26 12.64 -1.72
C PRO A 50 9.55 12.39 -0.24
N PHE A 51 10.33 13.26 0.41
CA PHE A 51 10.73 13.10 1.80
C PHE A 51 9.70 13.64 2.79
N ILE A 52 8.78 14.52 2.36
CA ILE A 52 7.70 15.01 3.22
C ILE A 52 6.76 13.89 3.71
N PRO A 53 6.14 13.07 2.85
CA PRO A 53 5.36 11.92 3.31
C PRO A 53 6.24 10.87 4.00
N THR A 54 7.54 10.80 3.67
CA THR A 54 8.49 9.89 4.32
C THR A 54 8.62 10.18 5.82
N VAL A 55 8.84 11.45 6.19
CA VAL A 55 9.10 11.82 7.60
C VAL A 55 7.85 12.12 8.40
N LEU A 56 6.75 12.54 7.75
CA LEU A 56 5.61 13.14 8.44
C LEU A 56 5.07 12.29 9.58
N LEU A 57 4.70 11.03 9.32
CA LEU A 57 4.04 10.21 10.34
C LEU A 57 5.00 9.83 11.47
N CYS A 58 6.29 9.65 11.18
CA CYS A 58 7.30 9.44 12.22
C CYS A 58 7.46 10.69 13.11
N ALA A 59 7.51 11.87 12.50
CA ALA A 59 7.56 13.16 13.21
C ALA A 59 6.32 13.38 14.09
N MET A 60 5.12 13.16 13.54
CA MET A 60 3.87 13.20 14.30
C MET A 60 3.87 12.23 15.48
N LYS A 61 4.38 11.01 15.29
CA LYS A 61 4.43 10.01 16.36
C LYS A 61 5.34 10.43 17.51
N LYS A 62 6.45 11.11 17.19
CA LYS A 62 7.43 11.60 18.16
C LYS A 62 7.06 12.98 18.74
N GLY A 63 6.17 13.72 18.08
CA GLY A 63 5.86 15.11 18.45
C GLY A 63 7.04 16.06 18.20
N LEU A 64 7.81 15.81 17.15
CA LEU A 64 8.98 16.62 16.79
C LEU A 64 8.70 17.39 15.50
N ASN A 65 9.00 18.69 15.51
CA ASN A 65 9.03 19.49 14.28
C ASN A 65 10.13 19.00 13.34
N VAL A 66 9.96 19.27 12.05
CA VAL A 66 10.90 18.89 10.99
C VAL A 66 11.58 20.14 10.44
N TRP A 67 12.90 20.19 10.52
CA TRP A 67 13.73 21.21 9.89
C TRP A 67 14.19 20.73 8.50
N LEU A 68 13.96 21.54 7.47
CA LEU A 68 14.25 21.24 6.07
C LEU A 68 15.46 22.08 5.61
N GLN A 69 16.57 21.42 5.28
CA GLN A 69 17.76 22.07 4.72
C GLN A 69 17.69 22.24 3.18
N THR A 70 16.57 21.87 2.58
CA THR A 70 16.33 21.82 1.14
C THR A 70 14.89 22.28 0.86
N PRO A 71 14.64 23.03 -0.23
CA PRO A 71 13.30 23.53 -0.52
C PRO A 71 12.36 22.38 -0.88
N VAL A 72 11.10 22.54 -0.45
CA VAL A 72 9.96 21.68 -0.78
C VAL A 72 8.84 22.53 -1.36
N SER A 73 7.93 21.91 -2.09
CA SER A 73 6.79 22.63 -2.62
C SER A 73 5.82 23.06 -1.51
N ASP A 74 5.30 24.27 -1.63
CA ASP A 74 4.22 24.72 -0.73
C ASP A 74 2.99 23.80 -0.84
N GLN A 75 2.79 23.20 -2.01
CA GLN A 75 1.68 22.27 -2.25
C GLN A 75 1.84 20.98 -1.45
N ILE A 76 3.05 20.38 -1.38
CA ILE A 76 3.23 19.17 -0.58
C ILE A 76 3.13 19.46 0.93
N LEU A 77 3.56 20.64 1.38
CA LEU A 77 3.40 21.08 2.77
C LEU A 77 1.92 21.28 3.14
N ALA A 78 1.14 21.91 2.25
CA ALA A 78 -0.30 22.06 2.43
C ALA A 78 -1.01 20.69 2.46
N SER A 79 -0.59 19.75 1.62
CA SER A 79 -1.06 18.37 1.62
C SER A 79 -0.71 17.64 2.92
N ALA A 80 0.52 17.81 3.42
CA ALA A 80 0.95 17.26 4.70
C ALA A 80 0.07 17.78 5.85
N GLN A 81 -0.28 19.07 5.89
CA GLN A 81 -1.17 19.62 6.91
C GLN A 81 -2.56 18.95 6.91
N LYS A 82 -3.14 18.69 5.74
CA LYS A 82 -4.42 17.97 5.63
C LYS A 82 -4.31 16.54 6.15
N VAL A 83 -3.24 15.84 5.81
CA VAL A 83 -2.98 14.46 6.28
C VAL A 83 -2.81 14.43 7.80
N GLN A 84 -2.08 15.39 8.37
CA GLN A 84 -1.93 15.52 9.82
C GLN A 84 -3.28 15.64 10.52
N LEU A 85 -4.17 16.51 10.01
CA LEU A 85 -5.51 16.68 10.57
C LEU A 85 -6.29 15.37 10.58
N VAL A 86 -6.30 14.61 9.48
CA VAL A 86 -7.01 13.33 9.43
C VAL A 86 -6.41 12.33 10.42
N LYS A 87 -5.09 12.15 10.43
CA LYS A 87 -4.43 11.21 11.35
C LYS A 87 -4.64 11.57 12.82
N HIS A 88 -4.51 12.85 13.18
CA HIS A 88 -4.76 13.34 14.53
C HIS A 88 -6.21 13.13 14.97
N ASN A 89 -7.18 13.35 14.09
CA ASN A 89 -8.59 13.14 14.39
C ASN A 89 -8.96 11.66 14.51
N TRP A 90 -8.30 10.77 13.76
CA TRP A 90 -8.47 9.32 13.93
C TRP A 90 -7.87 8.79 15.23
N ASP A 91 -6.71 9.31 15.62
CA ASP A 91 -6.03 8.98 16.87
C ASP A 91 -5.21 10.18 17.35
N SER A 92 -5.62 10.77 18.48
CA SER A 92 -5.02 11.97 19.06
C SER A 92 -3.58 11.76 19.54
N SER A 93 -3.09 10.52 19.57
CA SER A 93 -1.68 10.22 19.82
C SER A 93 -0.74 10.57 18.66
N TRP A 94 -1.28 10.93 17.49
CA TRP A 94 -0.50 11.54 16.41
C TRP A 94 -0.43 13.05 16.64
N ASN A 95 0.73 13.58 17.02
CA ASN A 95 0.86 15.01 17.29
C ASN A 95 0.83 15.83 15.99
N MET A 96 0.30 17.05 16.06
CA MET A 96 0.51 18.04 15.01
C MET A 96 1.94 18.57 15.12
N ILE A 97 2.63 18.69 13.98
CA ILE A 97 4.01 19.17 13.89
C ILE A 97 4.13 20.24 12.80
N GLU A 98 5.18 21.04 12.89
CA GLU A 98 5.52 22.06 11.91
C GLU A 98 6.71 21.62 11.04
N PHE A 99 6.65 21.99 9.76
CA PHE A 99 7.80 21.98 8.87
C PHE A 99 8.40 23.37 8.84
N GLU A 100 9.69 23.46 9.13
CA GLU A 100 10.46 24.69 9.15
C GLU A 100 11.50 24.62 8.03
N GLN A 101 11.60 25.65 7.18
CA GLN A 101 12.55 25.70 6.08
C GLN A 101 13.37 26.99 6.10
N GLN A 102 14.60 26.93 5.61
CA GLN A 102 15.44 28.11 5.45
C GLN A 102 14.84 29.04 4.38
N LYS A 103 14.66 30.33 4.71
CA LYS A 103 14.21 31.34 3.73
C LYS A 103 15.26 31.48 2.62
N ASN A 104 14.83 31.64 1.36
CA ASN A 104 15.64 31.83 0.14
C ASN A 104 16.15 30.57 -0.57
N LEU A 105 15.42 29.45 -0.49
CA LEU A 105 15.72 28.30 -1.32
C LEU A 105 14.77 28.28 -2.53
N ASP A 106 15.33 28.39 -3.74
CA ASP A 106 14.55 28.39 -4.98
C ASP A 106 13.96 27.01 -5.24
N TYR A 107 12.63 26.96 -5.38
CA TYR A 107 11.93 25.77 -5.84
C TYR A 107 11.96 25.73 -7.38
N SER A 108 12.51 24.67 -7.96
CA SER A 108 12.45 24.48 -9.41
C SER A 108 11.08 23.94 -9.82
N THR A 109 10.37 24.67 -10.67
CA THR A 109 9.09 24.25 -11.23
C THR A 109 9.28 23.17 -12.29
N TYR A 110 8.46 22.13 -12.23
CA TYR A 110 8.50 21.01 -13.18
C TYR A 110 8.27 21.44 -14.64
N SER A 111 8.97 20.77 -15.55
CA SER A 111 8.73 20.85 -17.00
C SER A 111 7.40 20.18 -17.36
N ASN A 112 6.66 20.81 -18.27
CA ASN A 112 5.31 20.42 -18.70
C ASN A 112 5.38 19.39 -19.85
N SER A 113 6.15 18.32 -19.67
CA SER A 113 6.25 17.24 -20.64
C SER A 113 5.02 16.32 -20.61
N LYS A 114 4.85 15.47 -21.62
CA LYS A 114 3.73 14.51 -21.69
C LYS A 114 3.82 13.49 -20.54
N LYS A 115 3.15 13.80 -19.44
CA LYS A 115 3.11 12.92 -18.27
C LYS A 115 2.16 11.75 -18.47
N GLY A 116 2.58 10.55 -18.10
CA GLY A 116 1.77 9.33 -18.16
C GLY A 116 0.78 9.17 -17.00
N VAL A 117 0.07 8.05 -17.04
CA VAL A 117 -0.78 7.52 -15.95
C VAL A 117 -0.14 6.25 -15.40
N GLY A 118 0.20 6.25 -14.11
CA GLY A 118 0.84 5.14 -13.42
C GLY A 118 -0.13 4.29 -12.60
N LEU A 119 0.23 3.04 -12.37
CA LEU A 119 -0.45 2.15 -11.42
C LEU A 119 0.59 1.47 -10.52
N PHE A 120 0.44 1.60 -9.20
CA PHE A 120 1.18 0.75 -8.27
C PHE A 120 0.74 -0.71 -8.44
N PHE A 121 1.66 -1.56 -8.90
CA PHE A 121 1.35 -2.90 -9.36
C PHE A 121 2.27 -3.96 -8.75
N SER A 122 1.73 -4.74 -7.81
CA SER A 122 2.45 -5.82 -7.11
C SER A 122 2.17 -7.22 -7.65
N GLY A 123 1.32 -7.32 -8.68
CA GLY A 123 0.76 -8.57 -9.20
C GLY A 123 -0.36 -9.17 -8.33
N GLY A 124 -0.85 -8.43 -7.33
CA GLY A 124 -1.91 -8.87 -6.45
C GLY A 124 -3.32 -8.64 -7.00
N VAL A 125 -4.31 -9.23 -6.30
CA VAL A 125 -5.75 -9.10 -6.64
C VAL A 125 -6.15 -7.64 -6.84
N ASP A 126 -5.78 -6.78 -5.90
CA ASP A 126 -6.22 -5.39 -5.90
C ASP A 126 -5.63 -4.62 -7.09
N SER A 127 -4.34 -4.80 -7.36
CA SER A 127 -3.68 -4.16 -8.50
C SER A 127 -4.15 -4.70 -9.86
N PHE A 128 -4.47 -6.00 -9.96
CA PHE A 128 -5.06 -6.55 -11.19
C PHE A 128 -6.47 -6.03 -11.45
N TYR A 129 -7.28 -5.88 -10.40
CA TYR A 129 -8.61 -5.30 -10.51
C TYR A 129 -8.56 -3.86 -11.04
N THR A 130 -7.73 -3.01 -10.42
CA THR A 130 -7.53 -1.62 -10.88
C THR A 130 -6.96 -1.58 -12.31
N LEU A 131 -6.01 -2.45 -12.64
CA LEU A 131 -5.48 -2.54 -14.01
C LEU A 131 -6.55 -2.91 -15.04
N LYS A 132 -7.39 -3.90 -14.75
CA LYS A 132 -8.46 -4.32 -15.65
C LYS A 132 -9.50 -3.21 -15.84
N LYS A 133 -9.86 -2.51 -14.74
CA LYS A 133 -10.83 -1.42 -14.72
C LYS A 133 -10.40 -0.19 -15.53
N HIS A 134 -9.11 0.16 -15.46
CA HIS A 134 -8.56 1.40 -16.06
C HIS A 134 -7.56 1.12 -17.19
N ARG A 135 -7.69 -0.04 -17.85
CA ARG A 135 -6.73 -0.55 -18.84
C ARG A 135 -6.45 0.44 -19.98
N GLU A 136 -7.47 1.18 -20.41
CA GLU A 136 -7.38 2.09 -21.55
C GLU A 136 -6.62 3.40 -21.26
N GLU A 137 -6.46 3.77 -19.97
CA GLU A 137 -5.72 4.99 -19.61
C GLU A 137 -4.36 4.72 -18.97
N ILE A 138 -4.16 3.56 -18.33
CA ILE A 138 -2.90 3.23 -17.68
C ILE A 138 -1.82 3.07 -18.74
N THR A 139 -0.68 3.73 -18.50
CA THR A 139 0.47 3.71 -19.41
C THR A 139 1.69 3.05 -18.78
N HIS A 140 1.79 3.04 -17.45
CA HIS A 140 2.92 2.47 -16.73
C HIS A 140 2.48 1.64 -15.53
N LEU A 141 3.19 0.53 -15.30
CA LEU A 141 3.14 -0.24 -14.07
C LEU A 141 4.35 0.10 -13.18
N ILE A 142 4.10 0.42 -11.92
CA ILE A 142 5.10 0.80 -10.93
C ILE A 142 5.23 -0.31 -9.90
N PHE A 143 6.40 -0.95 -9.84
CA PHE A 143 6.70 -1.96 -8.83
C PHE A 143 7.73 -1.44 -7.84
N VAL A 144 7.44 -1.59 -6.54
CA VAL A 144 8.30 -1.07 -5.46
C VAL A 144 8.95 -2.20 -4.69
N HIS A 145 10.28 -2.21 -4.70
CA HIS A 145 11.12 -3.02 -3.84
C HIS A 145 11.41 -2.27 -2.54
N GLY A 146 11.33 -2.97 -1.40
CA GLY A 146 11.52 -2.38 -0.07
C GLY A 146 10.24 -2.24 0.76
N PHE A 147 9.08 -2.56 0.19
CA PHE A 147 7.79 -2.62 0.92
C PHE A 147 7.52 -4.01 1.48
N ASP A 148 6.84 -4.87 0.71
CA ASP A 148 6.53 -6.26 1.07
C ASP A 148 7.75 -7.19 0.88
N ILE A 149 8.68 -6.80 0.01
CA ILE A 149 9.95 -7.50 -0.23
C ILE A 149 11.09 -6.61 0.29
N PRO A 150 11.83 -7.04 1.32
CA PRO A 150 12.99 -6.31 1.81
C PRO A 150 14.02 -6.06 0.71
N VAL A 151 14.66 -4.89 0.69
CA VAL A 151 15.69 -4.51 -0.32
C VAL A 151 16.84 -5.52 -0.39
N ASN A 152 17.20 -6.13 0.72
CA ASN A 152 18.28 -7.13 0.79
C ASN A 152 17.86 -8.53 0.29
N ASN A 153 16.61 -8.73 -0.13
CA ASN A 153 16.11 -10.01 -0.64
C ASN A 153 16.14 -10.05 -2.17
N SER A 154 17.34 -9.93 -2.74
CA SER A 154 17.55 -9.88 -4.20
C SER A 154 16.95 -11.08 -4.94
N LYS A 155 17.06 -12.29 -4.36
CA LYS A 155 16.55 -13.53 -4.96
C LYS A 155 15.05 -13.50 -5.23
N PHE A 156 14.24 -12.93 -4.34
CA PHE A 156 12.79 -12.88 -4.56
C PHE A 156 12.42 -11.78 -5.56
N CYS A 157 13.16 -10.67 -5.58
CA CYS A 157 13.04 -9.65 -6.62
C CYS A 157 13.34 -10.23 -8.01
N GLU A 158 14.36 -11.10 -8.13
CA GLU A 158 14.72 -11.83 -9.36
C GLU A 158 13.61 -12.77 -9.85
N ILE A 159 12.70 -13.21 -8.98
CA ILE A 159 11.56 -14.05 -9.36
C ILE A 159 10.33 -13.20 -9.74
N VAL A 160 10.06 -12.13 -8.98
CA VAL A 160 8.84 -11.33 -9.15
C VAL A 160 8.97 -10.35 -10.31
N SER A 161 10.08 -9.64 -10.41
CA SER A 161 10.26 -8.56 -11.38
C SER A 161 10.12 -9.03 -12.84
N PRO A 162 10.78 -10.13 -13.29
CA PRO A 162 10.63 -10.60 -14.68
C PRO A 162 9.18 -10.97 -15.03
N ARG A 163 8.42 -11.54 -14.07
CA ARG A 163 7.01 -11.88 -14.29
C ARG A 163 6.14 -10.64 -14.43
N LEU A 164 6.37 -9.61 -13.62
CA LEU A 164 5.62 -8.36 -13.73
C LEU A 164 5.98 -7.60 -15.02
N ARG A 165 7.25 -7.63 -15.41
CA ARG A 165 7.70 -7.08 -16.69
C ARG A 165 7.04 -7.77 -17.88
N GLN A 166 6.91 -9.09 -17.85
CA GLN A 166 6.20 -9.84 -18.89
C GLN A 166 4.73 -9.43 -19.01
N ILE A 167 4.06 -9.09 -17.90
CA ILE A 167 2.68 -8.56 -17.94
C ILE A 167 2.67 -7.21 -18.66
N ALA A 168 3.59 -6.31 -18.32
CA ALA A 168 3.70 -5.00 -18.94
C ALA A 168 3.93 -5.14 -20.46
N GLU A 169 4.86 -6.00 -20.88
CA GLU A 169 5.15 -6.31 -22.29
C GLU A 169 3.90 -6.85 -23.02
N LYS A 170 3.20 -7.84 -22.44
CA LYS A 170 1.96 -8.39 -23.03
C LYS A 170 0.85 -7.33 -23.20
N LEU A 171 0.89 -6.25 -22.42
CA LEU A 171 -0.08 -5.17 -22.44
C LEU A 171 0.40 -3.92 -23.17
N ASN A 172 1.63 -3.92 -23.70
CA ASN A 172 2.30 -2.74 -24.26
C ASN A 172 2.34 -1.55 -23.26
N LEU A 173 2.61 -1.85 -22.00
CA LEU A 173 2.80 -0.87 -20.93
C LEU A 173 4.27 -0.73 -20.58
N GLU A 174 4.65 0.46 -20.14
CA GLU A 174 5.97 0.70 -19.54
C GLU A 174 6.04 0.09 -18.13
N PHE A 175 7.21 -0.41 -17.74
CA PHE A 175 7.43 -1.00 -16.42
C PHE A 175 8.54 -0.26 -15.69
N ILE A 176 8.19 0.37 -14.57
CA ILE A 176 9.12 1.12 -13.72
C ILE A 176 9.32 0.38 -12.41
N GLU A 177 10.58 0.11 -12.09
CA GLU A 177 10.98 -0.42 -10.79
C GLU A 177 11.57 0.70 -9.94
N VAL A 178 11.06 0.80 -8.71
CA VAL A 178 11.62 1.68 -7.67
C VAL A 178 12.08 0.81 -6.52
N GLN A 179 13.27 1.09 -6.01
CA GLN A 179 13.81 0.51 -4.79
C GLN A 179 13.88 1.60 -3.72
N THR A 180 13.60 1.25 -2.47
CA THR A 180 13.75 2.18 -1.35
C THR A 180 14.03 1.47 -0.04
N ASN A 181 14.87 2.07 0.80
CA ASN A 181 15.10 1.58 2.16
C ASN A 181 14.18 2.24 3.21
N ILE A 182 13.12 2.93 2.81
CA ILE A 182 12.25 3.73 3.69
C ILE A 182 11.83 3.03 5.00
N ARG A 183 11.61 1.72 4.96
CA ARG A 183 11.24 0.92 6.14
C ARG A 183 12.34 0.80 7.19
N GLN A 184 13.61 0.94 6.81
CA GLN A 184 14.72 1.00 7.76
C GLN A 184 14.66 2.23 8.65
N TYR A 185 13.99 3.31 8.20
CA TYR A 185 13.66 4.48 8.98
C TYR A 185 12.30 4.34 9.67
N SER A 186 11.22 4.09 8.91
CA SER A 186 9.85 4.18 9.44
C SER A 186 9.51 3.16 10.52
N ASP A 187 9.97 1.91 10.37
CA ASP A 187 9.58 0.80 11.25
C ASP A 187 10.11 0.93 12.68
N ARG A 188 11.05 1.87 12.91
CA ARG A 188 11.53 2.24 14.26
C ARG A 188 10.49 3.01 15.05
N TYR A 189 9.55 3.65 14.36
CA TYR A 189 8.65 4.66 14.95
C TYR A 189 7.18 4.33 14.77
N VAL A 190 6.81 3.75 13.63
CA VAL A 190 5.42 3.55 13.25
C VAL A 190 5.22 2.14 12.68
N TYR A 191 4.04 1.57 12.91
CA TYR A 191 3.69 0.30 12.29
C TYR A 191 3.43 0.49 10.80
N TRP A 192 3.86 -0.48 9.98
CA TRP A 192 3.68 -0.44 8.53
C TRP A 192 2.20 -0.24 8.13
N ASP A 193 1.28 -0.90 8.83
CA ASP A 193 -0.17 -0.77 8.59
C ASP A 193 -0.71 0.65 8.81
N ASP A 194 0.00 1.51 9.55
CA ASP A 194 -0.33 2.93 9.73
C ASP A 194 0.40 3.86 8.75
N TYR A 195 1.47 3.37 8.11
CA TYR A 195 2.45 4.18 7.37
C TYR A 195 2.47 3.98 5.86
N HIS A 196 2.14 2.78 5.37
CA HIS A 196 2.37 2.39 3.98
C HIS A 196 1.75 3.32 2.92
N GLY A 197 0.62 4.00 3.18
CA GLY A 197 0.08 4.99 2.26
C GLY A 197 0.98 6.22 2.10
N ALA A 198 1.66 6.65 3.17
CA ALA A 198 2.68 7.70 3.09
C ALA A 198 3.92 7.22 2.34
N ALA A 199 4.33 5.96 2.52
CA ALA A 199 5.43 5.38 1.73
C ALA A 199 5.09 5.31 0.22
N ILE A 200 3.85 4.94 -0.12
CA ILE A 200 3.34 4.95 -1.50
C ILE A 200 3.36 6.38 -2.06
N ALA A 201 2.88 7.36 -1.30
CA ALA A 201 2.92 8.77 -1.70
C ALA A 201 4.36 9.28 -1.91
N ALA A 202 5.31 8.86 -1.07
CA ALA A 202 6.73 9.19 -1.24
C ALA A 202 7.28 8.72 -2.59
N VAL A 203 7.01 7.46 -2.95
CA VAL A 203 7.40 6.92 -4.27
C VAL A 203 6.66 7.62 -5.41
N ALA A 204 5.39 7.96 -5.23
CA ALA A 204 4.62 8.68 -6.22
C ALA A 204 5.23 10.07 -6.52
N HIS A 205 5.62 10.80 -5.47
CA HIS A 205 6.30 12.09 -5.59
C HIS A 205 7.71 11.96 -6.18
N PHE A 206 8.44 10.88 -5.87
CA PHE A 206 9.73 10.59 -6.50
C PHE A 206 9.60 10.45 -8.02
N LEU A 207 8.50 9.86 -8.50
CA LEU A 207 8.17 9.71 -9.91
C LEU A 207 7.33 10.86 -10.48
N GLY A 208 7.13 11.96 -9.74
CA GLY A 208 6.17 13.02 -10.08
C GLY A 208 6.47 13.81 -11.36
N SER A 209 7.69 13.72 -11.88
CA SER A 209 8.06 14.27 -13.20
C SER A 209 7.51 13.44 -14.36
N ILE A 210 7.17 12.17 -14.13
CA ILE A 210 6.75 11.20 -15.17
C ILE A 210 5.23 11.12 -15.24
N PHE A 211 4.54 11.32 -14.12
CA PHE A 211 3.12 11.07 -13.98
C PHE A 211 2.33 12.32 -13.65
N HIS A 212 1.18 12.49 -14.30
CA HIS A 212 0.17 13.46 -13.86
C HIS A 212 -0.90 12.79 -13.00
N LYS A 213 -1.00 11.46 -13.06
CA LYS A 213 -1.97 10.65 -12.33
C LYS A 213 -1.35 9.32 -11.94
N ILE A 214 -1.54 8.86 -10.70
CA ILE A 214 -1.14 7.53 -10.25
C ILE A 214 -2.28 6.86 -9.46
N TYR A 215 -2.62 5.64 -9.85
CA TYR A 215 -3.58 4.79 -9.15
C TYR A 215 -2.92 4.00 -8.01
N ILE A 216 -3.59 4.01 -6.86
CA ILE A 216 -3.28 3.25 -5.65
C ILE A 216 -4.40 2.24 -5.43
N PRO A 217 -4.17 0.94 -5.65
CA PRO A 217 -5.18 -0.09 -5.46
C PRO A 217 -5.61 -0.22 -3.99
N SER A 218 -6.92 -0.16 -3.75
CA SER A 218 -7.48 -0.25 -2.41
C SER A 218 -7.44 -1.68 -1.87
N SER A 219 -7.16 -1.81 -0.58
CA SER A 219 -7.28 -3.10 0.12
C SER A 219 -8.67 -3.36 0.69
N TYR A 220 -9.46 -2.31 0.94
CA TYR A 220 -10.73 -2.37 1.68
C TYR A 220 -11.91 -1.84 0.87
N TYR A 221 -13.04 -2.54 1.03
CA TYR A 221 -14.35 -2.15 0.54
C TYR A 221 -14.95 -1.02 1.38
N TYR A 222 -15.73 -0.12 0.77
CA TYR A 222 -16.33 1.05 1.44
C TYR A 222 -17.08 0.68 2.72
N ALA A 223 -17.79 -0.45 2.74
CA ALA A 223 -18.57 -0.87 3.91
C ALA A 223 -17.71 -1.26 5.13
N PHE A 224 -16.41 -1.47 4.96
CA PHE A 224 -15.50 -1.94 6.02
C PHE A 224 -14.25 -1.07 6.16
N LEU A 225 -14.33 0.20 5.77
CA LEU A 225 -13.26 1.16 6.02
C LEU A 225 -13.01 1.37 7.51
N PHE A 226 -11.75 1.52 7.87
CA PHE A 226 -11.30 1.90 9.20
C PHE A 226 -9.98 2.70 9.07
N PRO A 227 -9.56 3.44 10.12
CA PRO A 227 -8.27 4.13 10.11
C PRO A 227 -7.12 3.19 9.75
N HIS A 228 -6.45 3.49 8.63
CA HIS A 228 -5.41 2.65 8.04
C HIS A 228 -4.34 3.53 7.37
N GLY A 229 -3.20 2.95 7.00
CA GLY A 229 -2.08 3.67 6.39
C GLY A 229 -2.39 4.18 5.00
N SER A 230 -3.04 3.35 4.18
CA SER A 230 -3.64 3.72 2.89
C SER A 230 -5.17 3.70 3.01
N HIS A 231 -5.82 4.80 2.62
CA HIS A 231 -7.25 5.01 2.81
C HIS A 231 -7.80 6.05 1.81
N PRO A 232 -9.04 5.94 1.30
CA PRO A 232 -9.60 6.89 0.33
C PRO A 232 -9.73 8.34 0.84
N GLY A 233 -9.81 8.52 2.16
CA GLY A 233 -9.75 9.83 2.83
C GLY A 233 -8.35 10.33 3.20
N LEU A 234 -7.28 9.60 2.83
CA LEU A 234 -5.88 9.99 3.07
C LEU A 234 -5.09 10.09 1.77
N ASP A 235 -5.08 9.03 0.96
CA ASP A 235 -4.17 8.93 -0.17
C ASP A 235 -4.36 10.08 -1.19
N PRO A 236 -5.59 10.48 -1.54
CA PRO A 236 -5.79 11.61 -2.45
C PRO A 236 -5.33 12.96 -1.87
N LEU A 237 -5.21 13.10 -0.55
CA LEU A 237 -4.73 14.34 0.07
C LEU A 237 -3.26 14.62 -0.26
N TRP A 238 -2.50 13.61 -0.66
CA TRP A 238 -1.12 13.75 -1.12
C TRP A 238 -0.98 14.27 -2.55
N SER A 239 -2.09 14.48 -3.26
CA SER A 239 -2.07 15.09 -4.59
C SER A 239 -1.57 16.53 -4.53
N ILE A 240 -0.92 16.95 -5.62
CA ILE A 240 -0.51 18.33 -5.90
C ILE A 240 -0.97 18.70 -7.32
N PRO A 241 -0.98 19.98 -7.74
CA PRO A 241 -1.50 20.36 -9.06
C PRO A 241 -0.87 19.63 -10.25
N SER A 242 0.38 19.19 -10.12
CA SER A 242 1.14 18.49 -11.16
C SER A 242 1.07 16.96 -11.09
N LEU A 243 0.46 16.39 -10.03
CA LEU A 243 0.36 14.95 -9.78
C LEU A 243 -0.88 14.63 -8.92
N GLU A 244 -1.84 13.92 -9.52
CA GLU A 244 -3.03 13.38 -8.87
C GLU A 244 -2.79 11.95 -8.36
N LEU A 245 -3.15 11.67 -7.11
CA LEU A 245 -3.15 10.31 -6.54
C LEU A 245 -4.59 9.85 -6.32
N ILE A 246 -4.93 8.69 -6.89
CA ILE A 246 -6.29 8.14 -6.84
C ILE A 246 -6.28 6.83 -6.06
N HIS A 247 -7.06 6.77 -4.99
CA HIS A 247 -7.33 5.53 -4.27
C HIS A 247 -8.48 4.78 -4.95
N ASP A 248 -8.20 3.67 -5.65
CA ASP A 248 -9.16 3.00 -6.54
C ASP A 248 -9.60 1.62 -6.04
N GLY A 249 -10.87 1.29 -6.28
CA GLY A 249 -11.41 -0.06 -6.09
C GLY A 249 -12.12 -0.29 -4.77
N CYS A 250 -12.46 0.77 -4.02
CA CYS A 250 -13.22 0.66 -2.77
C CYS A 250 -14.69 0.25 -2.98
N GLU A 251 -15.21 0.30 -4.21
CA GLU A 251 -16.57 -0.14 -4.55
C GLU A 251 -16.74 -1.67 -4.58
N ALA A 252 -15.64 -2.43 -4.57
CA ALA A 252 -15.66 -3.89 -4.69
C ALA A 252 -15.03 -4.56 -3.46
N SER A 253 -15.67 -5.61 -2.95
CA SER A 253 -15.04 -6.48 -1.95
C SER A 253 -13.88 -7.25 -2.56
N ARG A 254 -13.00 -7.81 -1.73
CA ARG A 254 -11.92 -8.68 -2.23
C ARG A 254 -12.45 -9.89 -3.00
N PHE A 255 -13.62 -10.41 -2.63
CA PHE A 255 -14.25 -11.50 -3.39
C PHE A 255 -14.77 -10.99 -4.74
N ASP A 256 -15.40 -9.82 -4.78
CA ASP A 256 -15.87 -9.21 -6.03
C ASP A 256 -14.70 -8.95 -6.99
N LYS A 257 -13.57 -8.43 -6.47
CA LYS A 257 -12.34 -8.25 -7.25
C LYS A 257 -11.81 -9.56 -7.81
N ILE A 258 -11.77 -10.63 -7.01
CA ILE A 258 -11.33 -11.97 -7.48
C ILE A 258 -12.27 -12.50 -8.55
N LYS A 259 -13.58 -12.41 -8.33
CA LYS A 259 -14.59 -12.83 -9.31
C LYS A 259 -14.40 -12.09 -10.62
N ASP A 260 -14.16 -10.79 -10.59
CA ASP A 260 -13.90 -10.02 -11.80
C ASP A 260 -12.61 -10.46 -12.52
N ILE A 261 -11.47 -10.52 -11.83
CA ILE A 261 -10.20 -10.89 -12.47
C ILE A 261 -10.11 -12.37 -12.84
N SER A 262 -10.96 -13.23 -12.27
CA SER A 262 -11.01 -14.67 -12.58
C SER A 262 -11.43 -14.96 -14.02
N THR A 263 -11.99 -13.98 -14.72
CA THR A 263 -12.35 -14.06 -16.15
C THR A 263 -11.22 -13.61 -17.07
N TRP A 264 -10.05 -13.27 -16.52
CA TRP A 264 -8.94 -12.71 -17.29
C TRP A 264 -7.71 -13.63 -17.23
N ASP A 265 -7.40 -14.28 -18.35
CA ASP A 265 -6.28 -15.22 -18.47
C ASP A 265 -4.96 -14.64 -17.95
N LEU A 266 -4.67 -13.38 -18.29
CA LEU A 266 -3.45 -12.71 -17.84
C LEU A 266 -3.35 -12.64 -16.30
N ALA A 267 -4.46 -12.43 -15.61
CA ALA A 267 -4.48 -12.46 -14.16
C ALA A 267 -4.24 -13.89 -13.64
N LEU A 268 -4.94 -14.89 -14.19
CA LEU A 268 -4.80 -16.29 -13.79
C LEU A 268 -3.38 -16.85 -14.01
N GLU A 269 -2.70 -16.41 -15.07
CA GLU A 269 -1.33 -16.79 -15.37
C GLU A 269 -0.28 -16.18 -14.42
N HIS A 270 -0.59 -15.04 -13.80
CA HIS A 270 0.42 -14.21 -13.13
C HIS A 270 0.05 -13.73 -11.71
N LEU A 271 -1.12 -14.10 -11.16
CA LEU A 271 -1.59 -13.60 -9.86
C LEU A 271 -0.65 -13.99 -8.70
N ARG A 272 -0.27 -13.01 -7.87
CA ARG A 272 0.54 -13.18 -6.65
C ARG A 272 -0.16 -12.64 -5.42
N VAL A 273 -0.46 -13.49 -4.46
CA VAL A 273 -1.07 -13.07 -3.17
C VAL A 273 -0.24 -13.46 -1.96
N CYS A 274 0.73 -14.35 -2.15
CA CYS A 274 1.56 -14.86 -1.08
C CYS A 274 2.50 -13.78 -0.55
N TRP A 275 2.51 -13.64 0.78
CA TRP A 275 3.43 -12.78 1.50
C TRP A 275 4.66 -13.54 2.00
N GLN A 276 4.58 -14.88 2.05
CA GLN A 276 5.71 -15.71 2.46
C GLN A 276 6.70 -15.75 1.30
N VAL A 277 7.83 -15.09 1.49
CA VAL A 277 8.99 -15.17 0.59
C VAL A 277 9.66 -16.52 0.81
N LYS A 278 9.08 -17.59 0.26
CA LYS A 278 9.73 -18.91 0.20
C LYS A 278 10.31 -19.07 -1.20
N GLU A 279 11.63 -19.30 -1.29
CA GLU A 279 12.41 -19.25 -2.53
C GLU A 279 11.87 -20.17 -3.66
N THR A 280 11.04 -21.16 -3.35
CA THR A 280 10.64 -22.23 -4.30
C THR A 280 9.26 -22.06 -4.93
N ARG A 281 8.37 -21.17 -4.45
CA ARG A 281 6.99 -21.05 -4.97
C ARG A 281 6.50 -19.60 -5.02
N TYR A 282 5.82 -19.24 -6.11
CA TYR A 282 5.23 -17.91 -6.29
C TYR A 282 4.01 -17.67 -5.37
N ASN A 283 3.12 -18.66 -5.25
CA ASN A 283 2.14 -18.75 -4.17
C ASN A 283 2.32 -20.06 -3.39
N CYS A 284 2.38 -20.00 -2.06
CA CYS A 284 2.67 -21.19 -1.26
C CYS A 284 1.50 -22.18 -1.13
N GLY A 285 0.26 -21.74 -1.39
CA GLY A 285 -0.96 -22.54 -1.24
C GLY A 285 -1.40 -22.81 0.21
N GLN A 286 -0.60 -22.41 1.20
CA GLN A 286 -0.82 -22.81 2.60
C GLN A 286 -1.09 -21.62 3.54
N CYS A 287 -0.65 -20.41 3.18
CA CYS A 287 -0.91 -19.24 4.01
C CYS A 287 -2.36 -18.75 3.85
N ARG A 288 -2.87 -18.00 4.83
CA ARG A 288 -4.22 -17.41 4.83
C ARG A 288 -4.57 -16.71 3.51
N LYS A 289 -3.67 -15.90 2.95
CA LYS A 289 -3.89 -15.19 1.68
C LYS A 289 -4.06 -16.18 0.50
N CYS A 290 -3.24 -17.23 0.46
CA CYS A 290 -3.34 -18.25 -0.59
C CYS A 290 -4.60 -19.09 -0.46
N LEU A 291 -4.85 -19.68 0.72
CA LEU A 291 -6.01 -20.54 0.96
C LEU A 291 -7.33 -19.83 0.61
N TRP A 292 -7.47 -18.57 1.02
CA TRP A 292 -8.70 -17.82 0.76
C TRP A 292 -8.84 -17.42 -0.71
N THR A 293 -7.75 -17.01 -1.36
CA THR A 293 -7.79 -16.69 -2.79
C THR A 293 -8.11 -17.94 -3.62
N MET A 294 -7.51 -19.08 -3.31
CA MET A 294 -7.80 -20.36 -3.97
C MET A 294 -9.26 -20.79 -3.75
N ALA A 295 -9.80 -20.64 -2.55
CA ALA A 295 -11.22 -20.92 -2.27
C ALA A 295 -12.15 -20.04 -3.11
N PHE A 296 -11.82 -18.76 -3.28
CA PHE A 296 -12.62 -17.83 -4.09
C PHE A 296 -12.48 -18.10 -5.60
N LEU A 297 -11.28 -18.46 -6.08
CA LEU A 297 -11.08 -18.93 -7.45
C LEU A 297 -11.84 -20.24 -7.72
N ARG A 298 -11.85 -21.19 -6.78
CA ARG A 298 -12.64 -22.44 -6.88
C ARG A 298 -14.13 -22.14 -6.93
N THR A 299 -14.61 -21.20 -6.11
CA THR A 299 -15.99 -20.69 -6.18
C THR A 299 -16.32 -20.07 -7.55
N CYS A 300 -15.32 -19.53 -8.26
CA CYS A 300 -15.48 -18.97 -9.60
C CYS A 300 -15.24 -19.98 -10.73
N HIS A 301 -14.93 -21.25 -10.42
CA HIS A 301 -14.49 -22.27 -11.38
C HIS A 301 -13.26 -21.85 -12.19
N SER A 302 -12.33 -21.15 -11.54
CA SER A 302 -11.12 -20.61 -12.18
C SER A 302 -9.82 -21.04 -11.47
N LEU A 303 -9.90 -21.98 -10.51
CA LEU A 303 -8.72 -22.42 -9.76
C LEU A 303 -7.78 -23.27 -10.62
N SER A 304 -8.31 -24.14 -11.49
CA SER A 304 -7.53 -24.99 -12.39
C SER A 304 -6.68 -24.20 -13.39
N GLU A 305 -7.16 -23.01 -13.75
CA GLU A 305 -6.57 -22.10 -14.72
C GLU A 305 -5.54 -21.17 -14.07
N ALA A 306 -5.56 -21.05 -12.74
CA ALA A 306 -4.68 -20.17 -11.97
C ALA A 306 -3.26 -20.78 -11.80
N LYS A 307 -2.44 -20.65 -12.86
CA LYS A 307 -1.12 -21.30 -13.02
C LYS A 307 -0.10 -21.00 -11.91
N THR A 308 -0.33 -19.98 -11.10
CA THR A 308 0.58 -19.57 -10.03
C THR A 308 0.31 -20.23 -8.68
N PHE A 309 -0.80 -20.96 -8.53
CA PHE A 309 -1.17 -21.69 -7.33
C PHE A 309 -0.90 -23.19 -7.48
N PRO A 310 -0.80 -23.94 -6.37
CA PRO A 310 -0.94 -25.39 -6.41
C PRO A 310 -2.31 -25.78 -6.96
N GLU A 311 -2.40 -26.92 -7.64
CA GLU A 311 -3.64 -27.40 -8.27
C GLU A 311 -4.77 -27.66 -7.27
N SER A 312 -4.44 -28.07 -6.04
CA SER A 312 -5.44 -28.43 -5.03
C SER A 312 -5.44 -27.49 -3.81
N LEU A 313 -6.65 -27.12 -3.39
CA LEU A 313 -6.91 -26.40 -2.15
C LEU A 313 -7.03 -27.39 -0.99
N ASP A 314 -6.25 -27.16 0.08
CA ASP A 314 -6.41 -27.87 1.35
C ASP A 314 -7.63 -27.33 2.11
N LEU A 315 -8.77 -28.03 1.98
CA LEU A 315 -10.03 -27.67 2.62
C LEU A 315 -9.98 -27.78 4.14
N GLU A 316 -9.21 -28.71 4.69
CA GLU A 316 -9.10 -28.85 6.15
C GLU A 316 -8.32 -27.66 6.72
N ALA A 317 -7.18 -27.32 6.12
CA ALA A 317 -6.40 -26.13 6.51
C ALA A 317 -7.22 -24.84 6.34
N PHE A 318 -8.02 -24.74 5.28
CA PHE A 318 -8.95 -23.62 5.09
C PHE A 318 -10.02 -23.56 6.18
N SER A 319 -10.66 -24.69 6.51
CA SER A 319 -11.70 -24.77 7.54
C SER A 319 -11.19 -24.44 8.95
N GLN A 320 -9.87 -24.51 9.16
CA GLN A 320 -9.19 -24.17 10.41
C GLN A 320 -8.81 -22.69 10.52
N GLN A 321 -8.92 -21.90 9.44
CA GLN A 321 -8.54 -20.49 9.45
C GLN A 321 -9.41 -19.67 10.40
N VAL A 322 -8.80 -18.68 11.06
CA VAL A 322 -9.51 -17.73 11.90
C VAL A 322 -9.99 -16.54 11.07
N ILE A 323 -11.30 -16.30 11.10
CA ILE A 323 -11.94 -15.11 10.52
C ILE A 323 -12.02 -14.05 11.61
N ASP A 324 -11.17 -13.04 11.52
CA ASP A 324 -10.85 -12.10 12.59
C ASP A 324 -11.48 -10.70 12.45
N ASN A 325 -12.17 -10.40 11.35
CA ASN A 325 -12.87 -9.13 11.14
C ASN A 325 -14.11 -9.27 10.23
N LEU A 326 -14.88 -8.19 10.10
CA LEU A 326 -16.14 -8.16 9.34
C LEU A 326 -15.94 -8.31 7.83
N ASP A 327 -14.96 -7.61 7.26
CA ASP A 327 -14.62 -7.69 5.84
C ASP A 327 -14.31 -9.14 5.43
N ASN A 328 -13.44 -9.79 6.21
CA ASN A 328 -13.06 -11.18 6.07
C ASN A 328 -14.25 -12.13 6.16
N ARG A 329 -15.21 -11.85 7.05
CA ARG A 329 -16.43 -12.64 7.18
C ARG A 329 -17.36 -12.43 5.98
N PHE A 330 -17.54 -11.18 5.56
CA PHE A 330 -18.42 -10.80 4.45
C PHE A 330 -18.01 -11.48 3.15
N ARG A 331 -16.73 -11.46 2.80
CA ARG A 331 -16.25 -12.13 1.57
C ARG A 331 -16.43 -13.65 1.55
N ILE A 332 -16.40 -14.30 2.72
CA ILE A 332 -16.70 -15.75 2.83
C ILE A 332 -18.20 -15.99 2.65
N LEU A 333 -19.05 -15.12 3.22
CA LEU A 333 -20.50 -15.20 3.03
C LEU A 333 -20.91 -14.97 1.57
N GLN A 334 -20.24 -14.06 0.85
CA GLN A 334 -20.46 -13.88 -0.60
C GLN A 334 -20.18 -15.17 -1.38
N ALA A 335 -19.08 -15.85 -1.07
CA ALA A 335 -18.74 -17.11 -1.71
C ALA A 335 -19.76 -18.22 -1.37
N ILE A 336 -20.16 -18.35 -0.09
CA ILE A 336 -21.20 -19.29 0.35
C ILE A 336 -22.51 -19.06 -0.40
N ALA A 337 -22.97 -17.82 -0.52
CA ALA A 337 -24.23 -17.52 -1.20
C ALA A 337 -24.23 -18.00 -2.67
N ILE A 338 -23.09 -17.89 -3.34
CA ILE A 338 -22.91 -18.40 -4.70
C ILE A 338 -22.94 -19.94 -4.72
N LEU A 339 -22.23 -20.59 -3.80
CA LEU A 339 -22.20 -22.05 -3.70
C LEU A 339 -23.57 -22.65 -3.35
N GLU A 340 -24.33 -22.02 -2.44
CA GLU A 340 -25.70 -22.43 -2.09
C GLU A 340 -26.66 -22.25 -3.27
N GLN A 341 -26.51 -21.17 -4.04
CA GLN A 341 -27.33 -20.94 -5.23
C GLN A 341 -27.08 -21.98 -6.33
N ARG A 342 -25.83 -22.40 -6.52
CA ARG A 342 -25.45 -23.34 -7.59
C ARG A 342 -25.57 -24.80 -7.20
N GLY A 343 -25.23 -25.15 -5.96
CA GLY A 343 -25.23 -26.52 -5.45
C GLY A 343 -24.17 -27.44 -6.07
N ASP A 344 -23.08 -26.89 -6.60
CA ASP A 344 -22.08 -27.59 -7.43
C ASP A 344 -20.78 -27.97 -6.69
N ASP A 345 -20.52 -27.42 -5.49
CA ASP A 345 -19.33 -27.74 -4.70
C ASP A 345 -19.63 -27.86 -3.18
N PRO A 346 -20.27 -28.96 -2.75
CA PRO A 346 -20.68 -29.16 -1.36
C PRO A 346 -19.50 -29.24 -0.38
N GLU A 347 -18.35 -29.74 -0.82
CA GLU A 347 -17.15 -29.85 0.03
C GLU A 347 -16.59 -28.46 0.40
N LEU A 348 -16.48 -27.56 -0.59
CA LEU A 348 -16.03 -26.20 -0.34
C LEU A 348 -17.03 -25.43 0.54
N LEU A 349 -18.32 -25.61 0.27
CA LEU A 349 -19.40 -25.02 1.07
C LEU A 349 -19.30 -25.43 2.54
N GLU A 350 -19.14 -26.73 2.82
CA GLU A 350 -18.98 -27.24 4.18
C GLU A 350 -17.73 -26.65 4.85
N ALA A 351 -16.60 -26.59 4.15
CA ALA A 351 -15.36 -26.02 4.68
C ALA A 351 -15.51 -24.53 5.05
N MET A 352 -16.21 -23.73 4.22
CA MET A 352 -16.51 -22.32 4.50
C MET A 352 -17.46 -22.15 5.69
N GLN A 353 -18.52 -22.97 5.77
CA GLN A 353 -19.45 -22.94 6.90
C GLN A 353 -18.74 -23.34 8.21
N LYS A 354 -17.85 -24.35 8.18
CA LYS A 354 -17.03 -24.77 9.32
C LYS A 354 -16.10 -23.64 9.78
N ALA A 355 -15.43 -22.95 8.85
CA ALA A 355 -14.59 -21.79 9.16
C ALA A 355 -15.39 -20.66 9.86
N LEU A 356 -16.61 -20.37 9.39
CA LEU A 356 -17.48 -19.34 9.98
C LEU A 356 -17.99 -19.66 11.38
N LYS A 357 -18.15 -20.96 11.71
CA LYS A 357 -18.62 -21.43 13.03
C LYS A 357 -17.54 -21.31 14.12
N ARG A 358 -16.26 -21.14 13.76
CA ARG A 358 -15.17 -21.00 14.74
C ARG A 358 -15.33 -19.70 15.52
N LYS A 359 -15.67 -19.82 16.81
CA LYS A 359 -15.91 -18.70 17.74
C LYS A 359 -14.61 -17.97 18.11
N ASN A 360 -14.14 -17.07 17.25
CA ASN A 360 -13.10 -16.08 17.61
C ASN A 360 -13.46 -14.66 17.14
N TYR A 361 -14.42 -14.52 16.23
CA TYR A 361 -14.83 -13.25 15.65
C TYR A 361 -15.35 -12.25 16.71
N LEU A 362 -16.20 -12.69 17.65
CA LEU A 362 -16.80 -11.83 18.68
C LEU A 362 -15.80 -11.25 19.69
N ILE A 363 -14.61 -11.82 19.84
CA ILE A 363 -13.62 -11.39 20.85
C ILE A 363 -12.78 -10.22 20.33
N LYS A 364 -12.39 -10.23 19.05
CA LYS A 364 -11.53 -9.19 18.46
C LYS A 364 -12.28 -7.91 18.08
N THR A 365 -13.46 -8.01 17.46
CA THR A 365 -14.27 -6.82 17.13
C THR A 365 -14.73 -6.09 18.38
N ASN A 366 -15.12 -6.81 19.44
CA ASN A 366 -15.40 -6.20 20.74
C ASN A 366 -14.17 -5.50 21.33
N LYS A 367 -12.96 -6.05 21.15
CA LYS A 367 -11.73 -5.41 21.64
C LYS A 367 -11.37 -4.16 20.86
N MET A 368 -11.45 -4.18 19.52
CA MET A 368 -11.21 -3.00 18.67
C MET A 368 -12.26 -1.91 18.88
N LEU A 369 -13.54 -2.27 18.92
CA LEU A 369 -14.62 -1.31 19.21
C LEU A 369 -14.49 -0.75 20.63
N LYS A 370 -14.12 -1.56 21.62
CA LYS A 370 -13.84 -1.06 22.98
C LYS A 370 -12.59 -0.19 23.03
N GLN A 371 -11.54 -0.49 22.25
CA GLN A 371 -10.34 0.34 22.18
C GLN A 371 -10.63 1.67 21.48
N TRP A 372 -11.36 1.64 20.37
CA TRP A 372 -11.80 2.84 19.66
C TRP A 372 -12.74 3.66 20.54
N ALA A 373 -13.79 3.07 21.12
CA ALA A 373 -14.68 3.75 22.04
C ALA A 373 -13.94 4.31 23.28
N LYS A 374 -13.00 3.56 23.86
CA LYS A 374 -12.16 4.06 24.97
C LYS A 374 -11.27 5.22 24.53
N LYS A 375 -10.68 5.16 23.33
CA LYS A 375 -9.91 6.27 22.75
C LYS A 375 -10.79 7.49 22.46
N SER A 376 -11.97 7.31 21.89
CA SER A 376 -12.94 8.38 21.62
C SER A 376 -13.47 9.01 22.91
N ILE A 377 -13.76 8.22 23.94
CA ILE A 377 -14.16 8.72 25.27
C ILE A 377 -13.01 9.50 25.93
N ASN A 378 -11.77 8.99 25.86
CA ASN A 378 -10.61 9.71 26.38
C ASN A 378 -10.37 11.03 25.63
N ASN A 379 -10.56 11.04 24.30
CA ASN A 379 -10.48 12.27 23.50
C ASN A 379 -11.56 13.27 23.90
N ALA A 380 -12.81 12.82 24.06
CA ALA A 380 -13.90 13.68 24.52
C ALA A 380 -13.63 14.26 25.91
N ARG A 381 -13.09 13.47 26.85
CA ARG A 381 -12.74 13.95 28.19
C ARG A 381 -11.61 14.98 28.20
N ASN A 382 -10.59 14.76 27.37
CA ASN A 382 -9.48 15.71 27.21
C ASN A 382 -9.94 17.04 26.59
N ILE A 383 -10.88 17.01 25.64
CA ILE A 383 -11.47 18.22 25.04
C ILE A 383 -12.34 18.98 26.05
N LEU A 384 -13.00 18.27 26.97
CA LEU A 384 -13.96 18.85 27.93
C LEU A 384 -13.38 19.15 29.32
N ASN A 385 -12.06 18.99 29.55
CA ASN A 385 -11.42 19.10 30.88
C ASN A 385 -12.15 18.31 31.98
N LEU A 386 -12.75 17.17 31.63
CA LEU A 386 -13.45 16.34 32.60
C LEU A 386 -12.44 15.52 33.42
N PRO A 387 -12.55 15.45 34.76
CA PRO A 387 -11.66 14.62 35.57
C PRO A 387 -11.75 13.14 35.18
N LYS A 388 -10.62 12.42 35.35
CA LYS A 388 -10.36 11.06 34.85
C LYS A 388 -11.42 10.02 35.22
#